data_AF-A0A958TKH7-F1
#
_entry.id   AF-A0A958TKH7-F1
#
_cell.length_a   1.000
_cell.length_b   1.000
_cell.length_c   1.000
_cell.angle_alpha   90.00
_cell.angle_beta   90.00
_cell.angle_gamma   90.00
#
_symmetry.space_group_name_H-M   'P 1'
#
loop_
_entity.id
_entity.type
_entity.pdbx_description
1 polymer ?
#
loop_
_entity_poly.entity_id
_entity_poly.type
_entity_poly.pdbx_seq_one_letter_code
_entity_poly.pdbx_strand_id
1 'polypeptide(L)'
;MKFNLLSVCFVFLLPLGFFGQNIELYQQFNGRFDYTAIGNTLNQFENNLDQSFCSTLPSSSASLNVSSSSTIVAAYLYWAGSGFGDTNVNLNGISIDALHTYTVQYNDTFNGILTYFSCFADVTDLVLAQGNTLYELSNLDISGTLANNPGYCNNRTNFAGWSIYIVFEDDMLPLNQLSIFQGLEIMDRNVQEKTIVLDNLNVIDNQNAKIGFLAWEGDNSLNYGESLSINGNVLSNPPLNLADNAFNGTNSFTNSNTFYNCDLDVYNIQDNIQIGDTSATIRMTTGAFDSGGIFRADLIIINNIITVLNSQLPDATITLDDYIVNCGSLVVELDYTVFNINATDVLPANTPIAFYADNLLIGQTVTQNDIAVGNTESGTIILTVPDSLGASFTLTLVVDDDGSGNGTVAEINEDNNTNETQIELLTIPPIQIFPSVLGCDVGLNSAVFDLEQIFSSEITTSESVSFYLSLEDLQQNQFEVLTPENFSNTVNPQTIFVKVASPPCYEIYQFDVEVENCPPFIPEGFSPNDDTYNDWFNIQGLYDIFENHELLIFNRYGTLIFEGDNSKPWDGKANRGLNNLGKLLPVGTYYYILNLNDPNYKSIQGWVYMNY
;
A
#
# COMPACT_ATOMS: atom_id res chain seq x y z
N MET A 1 -16.68 33.97 -43.28
CA MET A 1 -15.21 33.92 -43.21
C MET A 1 -14.80 33.93 -41.75
N LYS A 2 -14.61 32.75 -41.15
CA LYS A 2 -14.05 32.60 -39.81
C LYS A 2 -12.59 32.21 -40.00
N PHE A 3 -11.67 33.03 -39.49
CA PHE A 3 -10.24 32.74 -39.49
C PHE A 3 -9.94 31.77 -38.34
N ASN A 4 -9.41 30.59 -38.67
CA ASN A 4 -8.83 29.66 -37.70
C ASN A 4 -7.41 30.14 -37.37
N LEU A 5 -7.16 30.41 -36.09
CA LEU A 5 -5.85 30.74 -35.54
C LEU A 5 -5.14 29.42 -35.21
N LEU A 6 -4.13 29.06 -35.99
CA LEU A 6 -3.28 27.90 -35.76
C LEU A 6 -2.17 28.31 -34.76
N SER A 7 -2.26 27.86 -33.51
CA SER A 7 -1.17 28.03 -32.53
C SER A 7 -0.06 27.02 -32.84
N VAL A 8 1.09 27.52 -33.31
CA VAL A 8 2.32 26.75 -33.47
C VAL A 8 3.05 26.79 -32.12
N CYS A 9 3.11 25.65 -31.44
CA CYS A 9 3.85 25.48 -30.20
C CYS A 9 5.34 25.26 -30.55
N PHE A 10 6.20 26.24 -30.23
CA PHE A 10 7.66 26.10 -30.34
C PHE A 10 8.17 25.33 -29.13
N VAL A 11 8.52 24.06 -29.30
CA VAL A 11 9.26 23.30 -28.28
C VAL A 11 10.73 23.73 -28.37
N PHE A 12 11.17 24.54 -27.42
CA PHE A 12 12.60 24.78 -27.20
C PHE A 12 13.21 23.53 -26.55
N LEU A 13 13.90 22.71 -27.34
CA LEU A 13 14.84 21.71 -26.84
C LEU A 13 16.08 22.46 -26.32
N LEU A 14 16.14 22.65 -25.01
CA LEU A 14 17.39 23.00 -24.33
C LEU A 14 18.28 21.74 -24.31
N PRO A 15 19.56 21.81 -24.73
CA PRO A 15 20.48 20.72 -24.49
C PRO A 15 20.75 20.66 -22.99
N LEU A 16 20.37 19.57 -22.35
CA LEU A 16 20.85 19.22 -21.01
C LEU A 16 22.35 18.93 -21.15
N GLY A 17 23.19 19.90 -20.79
CA GLY A 17 24.60 19.63 -20.53
C GLY A 17 24.68 18.85 -19.22
N PHE A 18 24.96 17.56 -19.30
CA PHE A 18 25.27 16.73 -18.14
C PHE A 18 26.71 17.05 -17.72
N PHE A 19 26.86 17.91 -16.72
CA PHE A 19 28.12 18.08 -15.99
C PHE A 19 28.32 16.89 -15.04
N GLY A 20 29.57 16.59 -14.65
CA GLY A 20 29.95 15.41 -13.87
C GLY A 20 29.00 15.07 -12.72
N GLN A 21 28.79 13.76 -12.51
CA GLN A 21 27.88 13.25 -11.48
C GLN A 21 28.69 12.83 -10.26
N ASN A 22 28.22 13.25 -9.09
CA ASN A 22 28.75 12.78 -7.81
C ASN A 22 28.77 11.25 -7.78
N ILE A 23 29.79 10.68 -7.13
CA ILE A 23 29.79 9.25 -6.81
C ILE A 23 28.69 9.00 -5.77
N GLU A 24 27.65 8.27 -6.16
CA GLU A 24 26.46 7.99 -5.34
C GLU A 24 26.18 6.49 -5.28
N LEU A 25 25.47 6.03 -4.23
CA LEU A 25 25.11 4.62 -4.07
C LEU A 25 24.25 4.18 -5.26
N TYR A 26 24.73 3.19 -6.00
CA TYR A 26 24.01 2.59 -7.12
C TYR A 26 23.24 1.36 -6.70
N GLN A 27 23.92 0.43 -6.03
CA GLN A 27 23.36 -0.86 -5.67
C GLN A 27 24.01 -1.37 -4.39
N GLN A 28 23.20 -2.04 -3.57
CA GLN A 28 23.65 -2.67 -2.35
C GLN A 28 23.18 -4.12 -2.28
N PHE A 29 24.04 -5.00 -1.77
CA PHE A 29 23.78 -6.41 -1.55
C PHE A 29 24.00 -6.73 -0.08
N ASN A 30 22.96 -7.21 0.60
CA ASN A 30 22.98 -7.53 2.03
C ASN A 30 22.92 -9.05 2.20
N GLY A 31 23.96 -9.65 2.78
CA GLY A 31 24.04 -11.11 2.87
C GLY A 31 25.47 -11.59 2.89
N ARG A 32 25.81 -12.63 2.12
CA ARG A 32 27.16 -13.22 2.09
C ARG A 32 27.83 -12.93 0.76
N PHE A 33 28.05 -11.65 0.47
CA PHE A 33 28.48 -11.20 -0.84
C PHE A 33 29.95 -10.80 -0.86
N ASP A 34 30.60 -11.07 -1.98
CA ASP A 34 31.90 -10.48 -2.30
C ASP A 34 31.96 -10.19 -3.81
N TYR A 35 33.03 -9.56 -4.26
CA TYR A 35 33.24 -9.24 -5.66
C TYR A 35 34.67 -9.54 -6.12
N THR A 36 34.77 -9.76 -7.43
CA THR A 36 36.00 -9.72 -8.20
C THR A 36 35.82 -8.76 -9.38
N ALA A 37 36.92 -8.38 -10.03
CA ALA A 37 36.86 -7.55 -11.21
C ALA A 37 37.81 -8.04 -12.30
N ILE A 38 37.39 -7.87 -13.55
CA ILE A 38 38.23 -8.07 -14.73
C ILE A 38 38.23 -6.78 -15.54
N GLY A 39 39.21 -6.60 -16.41
CA GLY A 39 39.28 -5.41 -17.25
C GLY A 39 40.60 -5.36 -17.99
N ASN A 40 40.65 -4.56 -19.05
CA ASN A 40 41.91 -4.29 -19.75
C ASN A 40 41.91 -2.88 -20.36
N THR A 41 43.10 -2.31 -20.52
CA THR A 41 43.29 -1.03 -21.21
C THR A 41 43.35 -1.26 -22.72
N LEU A 42 42.99 -0.25 -23.51
CA LEU A 42 43.27 -0.20 -24.95
C LEU A 42 44.53 0.63 -25.25
N ASN A 43 45.18 1.19 -24.23
CA ASN A 43 46.47 1.87 -24.37
C ASN A 43 47.60 0.85 -24.40
N GLN A 44 48.52 0.98 -25.37
CA GLN A 44 49.67 0.08 -25.48
C GLN A 44 50.79 0.40 -24.49
N PHE A 45 50.84 1.66 -24.02
CA PHE A 45 51.85 2.19 -23.12
C PHE A 45 51.24 3.27 -22.23
N GLU A 46 51.77 3.41 -21.02
CA GLU A 46 51.50 4.57 -20.15
C GLU A 46 51.83 5.86 -20.88
N ASN A 47 50.90 6.83 -20.85
CA ASN A 47 51.08 8.19 -21.36
C ASN A 47 51.63 8.27 -22.79
N ASN A 48 51.41 7.21 -23.58
CA ASN A 48 51.86 7.07 -24.96
C ASN A 48 53.38 7.34 -25.11
N LEU A 49 54.18 6.80 -24.19
CA LEU A 49 55.64 7.01 -24.14
C LEU A 49 56.44 6.37 -25.31
N ASP A 50 55.81 5.57 -26.18
CA ASP A 50 56.39 5.07 -27.43
C ASP A 50 56.01 5.94 -28.65
N GLN A 51 56.77 5.84 -29.74
CA GLN A 51 56.66 6.65 -30.96
C GLN A 51 55.40 6.40 -31.79
N SER A 52 54.50 5.47 -31.39
CA SER A 52 53.14 5.36 -31.91
C SER A 52 52.25 6.42 -31.24
N PHE A 53 52.31 7.66 -31.74
CA PHE A 53 51.61 8.79 -31.15
C PHE A 53 50.09 8.55 -31.11
N CYS A 54 49.54 8.41 -29.89
CA CYS A 54 48.12 8.59 -29.58
C CYS A 54 47.14 7.69 -30.36
N SER A 55 47.36 6.38 -30.32
CA SER A 55 46.47 5.37 -30.92
C SER A 55 46.04 4.32 -29.89
N THR A 56 44.78 3.91 -29.93
CA THR A 56 44.24 2.83 -29.11
C THR A 56 44.27 1.49 -29.86
N LEU A 57 44.33 0.39 -29.10
CA LEU A 57 44.09 -0.96 -29.62
C LEU A 57 42.63 -1.09 -30.09
N PRO A 58 42.36 -1.90 -31.14
CA PRO A 58 40.99 -2.14 -31.61
C PRO A 58 40.18 -3.05 -30.66
N SER A 59 40.85 -3.83 -29.82
CA SER A 59 40.26 -4.66 -28.77
C SER A 59 41.28 -4.99 -27.68
N SER A 60 40.78 -5.36 -26.50
CA SER A 60 41.57 -5.95 -25.42
C SER A 60 40.73 -6.97 -24.65
N SER A 61 41.38 -7.87 -23.92
CA SER A 61 40.71 -9.00 -23.27
C SER A 61 41.19 -9.28 -21.86
N ALA A 62 40.31 -9.85 -21.03
CA ALA A 62 40.58 -10.25 -19.64
C ALA A 62 39.83 -11.55 -19.30
N SER A 63 40.45 -12.41 -18.49
CA SER A 63 39.88 -13.72 -18.14
C SER A 63 39.10 -13.66 -16.84
N LEU A 64 37.85 -14.15 -16.85
CA LEU A 64 37.06 -14.34 -15.63
C LEU A 64 37.33 -15.71 -15.00
N ASN A 65 37.56 -15.72 -13.70
CA ASN A 65 37.70 -16.94 -12.91
C ASN A 65 37.06 -16.77 -11.53
N VAL A 66 35.76 -17.02 -11.42
CA VAL A 66 35.02 -17.10 -10.15
C VAL A 66 35.01 -18.55 -9.65
N SER A 67 35.14 -18.75 -8.34
CA SER A 67 35.08 -20.08 -7.73
C SER A 67 33.76 -20.78 -8.06
N SER A 68 33.80 -22.09 -8.31
CA SER A 68 32.57 -22.88 -8.50
C SER A 68 31.73 -23.05 -7.22
N SER A 69 32.27 -22.67 -6.05
CA SER A 69 31.52 -22.62 -4.80
C SER A 69 30.64 -21.37 -4.68
N SER A 70 30.90 -20.36 -5.50
CA SER A 70 30.23 -19.07 -5.43
C SER A 70 29.17 -18.94 -6.53
N THR A 71 28.13 -18.17 -6.27
CA THR A 71 27.03 -17.91 -7.21
C THR A 71 27.10 -16.47 -7.68
N ILE A 72 27.29 -16.23 -8.98
CA ILE A 72 27.27 -14.87 -9.55
C ILE A 72 25.85 -14.32 -9.43
N VAL A 73 25.72 -13.12 -8.86
CA VAL A 73 24.43 -12.42 -8.68
C VAL A 73 24.31 -11.15 -9.51
N ALA A 74 25.43 -10.51 -9.84
CA ALA A 74 25.44 -9.33 -10.71
C ALA A 74 26.77 -9.20 -11.47
N ALA A 75 26.73 -8.59 -12.66
CA ALA A 75 27.91 -8.18 -13.39
C ALA A 75 27.70 -6.83 -14.10
N TYR A 76 28.61 -5.88 -13.86
CA TYR A 76 28.49 -4.50 -14.32
C TYR A 76 29.69 -4.11 -15.18
N LEU A 77 29.43 -3.78 -16.45
CA LEU A 77 30.43 -3.35 -17.42
C LEU A 77 30.57 -1.82 -17.38
N TYR A 78 31.81 -1.36 -17.26
CA TYR A 78 32.23 0.02 -17.37
C TYR A 78 33.21 0.14 -18.54
N TRP A 79 33.03 1.16 -19.37
CA TRP A 79 34.02 1.53 -20.39
C TRP A 79 34.11 3.04 -20.52
N ALA A 80 35.31 3.54 -20.77
CA ALA A 80 35.58 4.97 -20.71
C ALA A 80 36.66 5.35 -21.72
N GLY A 81 36.73 6.65 -22.01
CA GLY A 81 37.80 7.20 -22.82
C GLY A 81 37.72 8.69 -23.08
N SER A 82 38.61 9.18 -23.93
CA SER A 82 38.65 10.59 -24.34
C SER A 82 37.50 10.97 -25.27
N GLY A 83 36.87 12.11 -25.02
CA GLY A 83 35.83 12.70 -25.86
C GLY A 83 34.45 12.70 -25.21
N PHE A 84 33.41 12.78 -26.05
CA PHE A 84 32.02 12.91 -25.63
C PHE A 84 31.27 11.58 -25.46
N GLY A 85 31.91 10.44 -25.73
CA GLY A 85 31.27 9.13 -25.61
C GLY A 85 31.23 8.32 -26.89
N ASP A 86 31.67 7.08 -26.78
CA ASP A 86 31.21 5.98 -27.61
C ASP A 86 30.27 5.14 -26.76
N THR A 87 28.95 5.25 -27.02
CA THR A 87 27.92 4.66 -26.15
C THR A 87 27.54 3.24 -26.55
N ASN A 88 28.24 2.63 -27.52
CA ASN A 88 27.99 1.25 -27.95
C ASN A 88 29.30 0.50 -28.16
N VAL A 89 29.50 -0.60 -27.46
CA VAL A 89 30.69 -1.46 -27.58
C VAL A 89 30.27 -2.89 -27.85
N ASN A 90 31.24 -3.75 -28.19
CA ASN A 90 31.01 -5.18 -28.30
C ASN A 90 31.76 -5.93 -27.20
N LEU A 91 31.04 -6.76 -26.44
CA LEU A 91 31.61 -7.70 -25.47
C LEU A 91 31.44 -9.13 -25.98
N ASN A 92 32.54 -9.82 -26.26
CA ASN A 92 32.54 -11.14 -26.91
C ASN A 92 31.71 -11.20 -28.20
N GLY A 93 31.77 -10.11 -28.98
CA GLY A 93 31.04 -9.96 -30.24
C GLY A 93 29.55 -9.64 -30.11
N ILE A 94 29.03 -9.50 -28.88
CA ILE A 94 27.65 -9.07 -28.61
C ILE A 94 27.67 -7.55 -28.40
N SER A 95 26.80 -6.84 -29.11
CA SER A 95 26.67 -5.39 -28.97
C SER A 95 25.98 -5.02 -27.66
N ILE A 96 26.58 -4.06 -26.94
CA ILE A 96 26.15 -3.56 -25.64
C ILE A 96 25.99 -2.04 -25.74
N ASP A 97 24.77 -1.57 -25.52
CA ASP A 97 24.47 -0.15 -25.40
C ASP A 97 24.64 0.31 -23.95
N ALA A 98 25.14 1.53 -23.76
CA ALA A 98 25.24 2.16 -22.45
C ALA A 98 23.85 2.40 -21.85
N LEU A 99 23.63 1.95 -20.61
CA LEU A 99 22.47 2.34 -19.82
C LEU A 99 22.64 3.78 -19.31
N HIS A 100 23.86 4.12 -18.85
CA HIS A 100 24.21 5.47 -18.41
C HIS A 100 25.52 5.91 -19.07
N THR A 101 25.62 7.21 -19.35
CA THR A 101 26.84 7.85 -19.84
C THR A 101 27.11 9.11 -19.03
N TYR A 102 28.29 9.18 -18.46
CA TYR A 102 28.78 10.29 -17.64
C TYR A 102 29.89 11.02 -18.40
N THR A 103 30.02 12.33 -18.16
CA THR A 103 31.12 13.11 -18.72
C THR A 103 31.73 14.06 -17.69
N VAL A 104 33.05 14.21 -17.72
CA VAL A 104 33.81 15.20 -16.94
C VAL A 104 34.67 16.05 -17.87
N GLN A 105 35.09 17.21 -17.39
CA GLN A 105 35.86 18.17 -18.17
C GLN A 105 37.12 18.60 -17.42
N TYR A 106 38.27 18.46 -18.07
CA TYR A 106 39.53 19.04 -17.65
C TYR A 106 39.76 20.37 -18.41
N ASN A 107 39.89 21.46 -17.67
CA ASN A 107 40.20 22.77 -18.25
C ASN A 107 41.73 22.94 -18.35
N ASP A 108 42.31 22.47 -19.44
CA ASP A 108 43.74 22.59 -19.67
C ASP A 108 44.12 24.02 -20.06
N THR A 109 45.23 24.50 -19.48
CA THR A 109 45.69 25.88 -19.69
C THR A 109 46.10 26.16 -21.14
N PHE A 110 46.56 25.15 -21.89
CA PHE A 110 47.12 25.31 -23.22
C PHE A 110 46.23 24.75 -24.33
N ASN A 111 45.48 23.70 -24.02
CA ASN A 111 44.67 22.96 -24.98
C ASN A 111 43.16 23.21 -24.83
N GLY A 112 42.74 24.00 -23.84
CA GLY A 112 41.34 24.31 -23.57
C GLY A 112 40.62 23.16 -22.86
N ILE A 113 39.29 23.11 -23.03
CA ILE A 113 38.46 22.09 -22.37
C ILE A 113 38.61 20.74 -23.08
N LEU A 114 39.07 19.75 -22.32
CA LEU A 114 39.14 18.34 -22.71
C LEU A 114 38.04 17.58 -21.97
N THR A 115 37.18 16.88 -22.70
CA THR A 115 36.06 16.10 -22.15
C THR A 115 36.44 14.62 -22.10
N TYR A 116 36.04 13.94 -21.04
CA TYR A 116 36.17 12.50 -20.91
C TYR A 116 34.82 11.89 -20.58
N PHE A 117 34.61 10.65 -20.99
CA PHE A 117 33.36 9.94 -20.74
C PHE A 117 33.60 8.62 -20.02
N SER A 118 32.56 8.16 -19.33
CA SER A 118 32.38 6.77 -18.96
C SER A 118 30.97 6.34 -19.27
N CYS A 119 30.83 5.10 -19.69
CA CYS A 119 29.58 4.41 -19.90
C CYS A 119 29.45 3.24 -18.93
N PHE A 120 28.21 2.88 -18.63
CA PHE A 120 27.85 1.78 -17.73
C PHE A 120 26.78 0.92 -18.39
N ALA A 121 26.89 -0.40 -18.26
CA ALA A 121 25.83 -1.35 -18.62
C ALA A 121 25.76 -2.52 -17.63
N ASP A 122 24.55 -3.00 -17.36
CA ASP A 122 24.34 -4.27 -16.68
C ASP A 122 24.52 -5.41 -17.70
N VAL A 123 25.51 -6.27 -17.46
CA VAL A 123 25.85 -7.42 -18.32
C VAL A 123 25.67 -8.74 -17.58
N THR A 124 24.89 -8.75 -16.50
CA THR A 124 24.67 -9.93 -15.63
C THR A 124 24.25 -11.15 -16.43
N ASP A 125 23.22 -11.04 -17.27
CA ASP A 125 22.72 -12.15 -18.09
C ASP A 125 23.77 -12.69 -19.07
N LEU A 126 24.57 -11.79 -19.66
CA LEU A 126 25.64 -12.17 -20.58
C LEU A 126 26.74 -12.94 -19.84
N VAL A 127 27.15 -12.47 -18.68
CA VAL A 127 28.18 -13.12 -17.85
C VAL A 127 27.68 -14.46 -17.30
N LEU A 128 26.42 -14.56 -16.88
CA LEU A 128 25.81 -15.83 -16.46
C LEU A 128 25.74 -16.84 -17.61
N ALA A 129 25.42 -16.39 -18.82
CA ALA A 129 25.33 -17.25 -19.99
C ALA A 129 26.71 -17.77 -20.45
N GLN A 130 27.76 -16.97 -20.33
CA GLN A 130 29.11 -17.32 -20.81
C GLN A 130 30.01 -17.93 -19.72
N GLY A 131 29.77 -17.60 -18.46
CA GLY A 131 30.51 -18.11 -17.31
C GLY A 131 31.98 -17.68 -17.27
N ASN A 132 32.82 -18.50 -16.64
CA ASN A 132 34.26 -18.33 -16.62
C ASN A 132 34.85 -18.54 -18.02
N THR A 133 35.23 -17.45 -18.67
CA THR A 133 35.83 -17.44 -20.02
C THR A 133 36.72 -16.21 -20.21
N LEU A 134 37.31 -16.08 -21.40
CA LEU A 134 37.95 -14.85 -21.84
C LEU A 134 36.87 -13.87 -22.33
N TYR A 135 36.87 -12.66 -21.78
CA TYR A 135 36.03 -11.56 -22.23
C TYR A 135 36.88 -10.59 -23.05
N GLU A 136 36.50 -10.36 -24.29
CA GLU A 136 37.09 -9.40 -25.21
C GLU A 136 36.12 -8.22 -25.41
N LEU A 137 36.59 -7.02 -25.09
CA LEU A 137 35.90 -5.79 -25.46
C LEU A 137 36.51 -5.23 -26.75
N SER A 138 35.64 -4.87 -27.69
CA SER A 138 36.00 -4.31 -28.99
C SER A 138 35.01 -3.22 -29.40
N ASN A 139 35.31 -2.53 -30.50
CA ASN A 139 34.46 -1.48 -31.06
C ASN A 139 34.31 -0.21 -30.19
N LEU A 140 35.18 -0.02 -29.18
CA LEU A 140 35.33 1.26 -28.50
C LEU A 140 36.23 2.17 -29.32
N ASP A 141 35.64 3.14 -30.03
CA ASP A 141 36.34 4.01 -30.99
C ASP A 141 36.39 5.48 -30.55
N ILE A 142 37.57 5.90 -30.08
CA ILE A 142 37.86 7.31 -29.80
C ILE A 142 38.78 7.97 -30.84
N SER A 143 39.10 7.27 -31.94
CA SER A 143 40.07 7.75 -32.94
C SER A 143 39.67 9.08 -33.57
N GLY A 144 38.37 9.28 -33.82
CA GLY A 144 37.81 10.53 -34.30
C GLY A 144 38.01 11.69 -33.31
N THR A 145 37.89 11.42 -32.01
CA THR A 145 38.17 12.43 -30.96
C THR A 145 39.64 12.83 -30.98
N LEU A 146 40.54 11.84 -30.96
CA LEU A 146 41.99 12.07 -30.90
C LEU A 146 42.50 12.80 -32.15
N ALA A 147 41.93 12.51 -33.33
CA ALA A 147 42.28 13.20 -34.57
C ALA A 147 41.81 14.66 -34.62
N ASN A 148 40.66 14.97 -34.02
CA ASN A 148 40.05 16.30 -34.09
C ASN A 148 40.46 17.24 -32.95
N ASN A 149 40.93 16.68 -31.83
CA ASN A 149 41.42 17.47 -30.70
C ASN A 149 42.81 16.96 -30.27
N PRO A 150 43.91 17.60 -30.74
CA PRO A 150 45.27 17.18 -30.39
C PRO A 150 45.60 17.39 -28.92
N GLY A 151 44.75 18.09 -28.16
CA GLY A 151 44.96 18.38 -26.75
C GLY A 151 45.12 17.15 -25.87
N TYR A 152 44.35 16.08 -26.12
CA TYR A 152 44.47 14.81 -25.38
C TYR A 152 45.87 14.22 -25.55
N CYS A 153 46.37 14.16 -26.78
CA CYS A 153 47.69 13.61 -27.09
C CYS A 153 48.83 14.53 -26.63
N ASN A 154 48.67 15.86 -26.77
CA ASN A 154 49.66 16.85 -26.37
C ASN A 154 49.86 16.86 -24.86
N ASN A 155 48.77 16.70 -24.11
CA ASN A 155 48.80 16.61 -22.66
C ASN A 155 49.06 15.19 -22.13
N ARG A 156 49.10 14.19 -23.03
CA ARG A 156 49.28 12.75 -22.75
C ARG A 156 48.19 12.09 -21.93
N THR A 157 47.05 12.75 -21.84
CA THR A 157 45.84 12.32 -21.15
C THR A 157 44.86 11.72 -22.16
N ASN A 158 45.32 10.80 -23.00
CA ASN A 158 44.45 10.04 -23.87
C ASN A 158 44.35 8.61 -23.36
N PHE A 159 43.12 8.12 -23.19
CA PHE A 159 42.88 6.77 -22.72
C PHE A 159 41.63 6.18 -23.36
N ALA A 160 41.61 4.85 -23.43
CA ALA A 160 40.40 4.08 -23.54
C ALA A 160 40.57 2.76 -22.79
N GLY A 161 39.54 2.31 -22.07
CA GLY A 161 39.63 1.09 -21.27
C GLY A 161 38.26 0.60 -20.81
N TRP A 162 38.27 -0.57 -20.19
CA TRP A 162 37.05 -1.20 -19.69
C TRP A 162 37.31 -2.08 -18.47
N SER A 163 36.27 -2.28 -17.68
CA SER A 163 36.24 -3.22 -16.56
C SER A 163 34.85 -3.83 -16.39
N ILE A 164 34.79 -5.05 -15.88
CA ILE A 164 33.57 -5.67 -15.37
C ILE A 164 33.79 -5.97 -13.89
N TYR A 165 32.90 -5.48 -13.04
CA TYR A 165 32.77 -5.96 -11.67
C TYR A 165 31.78 -7.11 -11.62
N ILE A 166 32.14 -8.19 -10.93
CA ILE A 166 31.33 -9.39 -10.78
C ILE A 166 31.08 -9.59 -9.29
N VAL A 167 29.81 -9.47 -8.90
CA VAL A 167 29.34 -9.72 -7.53
C VAL A 167 28.89 -11.18 -7.44
N PHE A 168 29.29 -11.86 -6.37
CA PHE A 168 28.93 -13.24 -6.11
C PHE A 168 28.57 -13.47 -4.65
N GLU A 169 27.70 -14.45 -4.41
CA GLU A 169 27.35 -14.96 -3.09
C GLU A 169 28.16 -16.23 -2.78
N ASP A 170 28.63 -16.39 -1.55
CA ASP A 170 29.29 -17.62 -1.08
C ASP A 170 28.97 -17.88 0.40
N ASP A 171 28.45 -19.06 0.72
CA ASP A 171 28.03 -19.46 2.08
C ASP A 171 29.16 -19.38 3.13
N MET A 172 30.43 -19.39 2.70
CA MET A 172 31.58 -19.28 3.60
C MET A 172 31.92 -17.84 4.00
N LEU A 173 31.34 -16.83 3.33
CA LEU A 173 31.56 -15.42 3.66
C LEU A 173 30.78 -15.02 4.92
N PRO A 174 31.30 -14.10 5.75
CA PRO A 174 30.51 -13.49 6.82
C PRO A 174 29.29 -12.76 6.27
N LEU A 175 28.28 -12.53 7.12
CA LEU A 175 27.22 -11.60 6.78
C LEU A 175 27.82 -10.20 6.66
N ASN A 176 27.58 -9.57 5.53
CA ASN A 176 28.17 -8.32 5.12
C ASN A 176 27.22 -7.53 4.24
N GLN A 177 27.65 -6.30 4.01
CA GLN A 177 27.03 -5.38 3.08
C GLN A 177 28.07 -5.07 2.00
N LEU A 178 27.71 -5.37 0.75
CA LEU A 178 28.47 -4.96 -0.42
C LEU A 178 27.75 -3.80 -1.09
N SER A 179 28.40 -2.65 -1.17
CA SER A 179 27.82 -1.43 -1.75
C SER A 179 28.65 -0.98 -2.94
N ILE A 180 27.97 -0.68 -4.04
CA ILE A 180 28.56 -0.17 -5.28
C ILE A 180 28.12 1.27 -5.42
N PHE A 181 29.08 2.18 -5.45
CA PHE A 181 28.88 3.59 -5.69
C PHE A 181 29.40 3.92 -7.09
N GLN A 182 28.63 4.63 -7.90
CA GLN A 182 29.01 4.95 -9.27
C GLN A 182 28.82 6.44 -9.56
N GLY A 183 29.56 6.95 -10.54
CA GLY A 183 29.42 8.30 -11.08
C GLY A 183 30.61 8.61 -11.98
N LEU A 184 31.02 9.88 -12.05
CA LEU A 184 32.27 10.24 -12.70
C LEU A 184 32.78 11.55 -12.13
N GLU A 185 33.88 11.48 -11.40
CA GLU A 185 34.49 12.62 -10.72
C GLU A 185 35.94 12.79 -11.16
N ILE A 186 36.37 14.03 -11.29
CA ILE A 186 37.71 14.38 -11.79
C ILE A 186 38.50 15.13 -10.70
N MET A 187 39.76 14.73 -10.53
CA MET A 187 40.79 15.46 -9.83
C MET A 187 41.91 15.78 -10.80
N ASP A 188 42.43 16.99 -10.68
CA ASP A 188 43.50 17.46 -11.53
C ASP A 188 44.26 18.60 -10.84
N ARG A 189 45.17 19.25 -11.57
CA ARG A 189 45.94 20.38 -11.05
C ARG A 189 45.10 21.56 -10.54
N ASN A 190 43.87 21.72 -11.02
CA ASN A 190 42.90 22.73 -10.62
C ASN A 190 42.03 22.27 -9.44
N VAL A 191 41.81 20.96 -9.28
CA VAL A 191 41.03 20.33 -8.21
C VAL A 191 41.82 19.19 -7.59
N GLN A 192 42.56 19.53 -6.54
CA GLN A 192 43.64 18.70 -5.96
C GLN A 192 43.16 17.71 -4.89
N GLU A 193 41.90 17.80 -4.49
CA GLU A 193 41.33 16.99 -3.42
C GLU A 193 39.85 16.71 -3.68
N LYS A 194 39.44 15.46 -3.43
CA LYS A 194 38.04 15.03 -3.40
C LYS A 194 37.79 14.21 -2.15
N THR A 195 36.59 14.37 -1.59
CA THR A 195 36.12 13.62 -0.43
C THR A 195 34.75 13.03 -0.74
N ILE A 196 34.57 11.75 -0.43
CA ILE A 196 33.33 11.00 -0.58
C ILE A 196 32.99 10.44 0.81
N VAL A 197 31.76 10.65 1.25
CA VAL A 197 31.26 10.13 2.53
C VAL A 197 30.37 8.93 2.25
N LEU A 198 30.65 7.84 2.94
CA LEU A 198 29.84 6.63 2.97
C LEU A 198 29.03 6.66 4.26
N ASP A 199 27.71 6.79 4.17
CA ASP A 199 26.79 6.79 5.31
C ASP A 199 26.16 5.39 5.52
N ASN A 200 25.34 5.23 6.57
CA ASN A 200 24.61 4.01 6.94
C ASN A 200 25.49 2.77 7.21
N LEU A 201 26.65 2.98 7.85
CA LEU A 201 27.47 1.88 8.33
C LEU A 201 26.98 1.43 9.72
N ASN A 202 27.12 0.14 10.03
CA ASN A 202 27.06 -0.35 11.40
C ASN A 202 28.10 -1.46 11.58
N VAL A 203 29.36 -1.04 11.70
CA VAL A 203 30.49 -1.97 11.68
C VAL A 203 30.51 -2.73 13.00
N ILE A 204 30.16 -4.01 13.00
CA ILE A 204 30.24 -4.88 14.20
C ILE A 204 31.49 -5.75 14.18
N ASP A 205 32.00 -6.03 12.98
CA ASP A 205 33.30 -6.65 12.74
C ASP A 205 33.97 -5.94 11.56
N ASN A 206 35.29 -5.79 11.59
CA ASN A 206 36.05 -5.24 10.48
C ASN A 206 36.86 -6.31 9.73
N GLN A 207 36.81 -7.58 10.16
CA GLN A 207 37.55 -8.66 9.51
C GLN A 207 37.25 -8.79 8.02
N ASN A 208 38.30 -8.78 7.20
CA ASN A 208 38.23 -8.84 5.74
C ASN A 208 37.49 -7.69 5.07
N ALA A 209 37.20 -6.59 5.79
CA ALA A 209 36.63 -5.40 5.17
C ALA A 209 37.58 -4.89 4.08
N LYS A 210 37.02 -4.54 2.91
CA LYS A 210 37.80 -4.08 1.77
C LYS A 210 37.06 -3.02 0.95
N ILE A 211 37.84 -2.24 0.20
CA ILE A 211 37.35 -1.23 -0.72
C ILE A 211 38.07 -1.36 -2.05
N GLY A 212 37.34 -1.22 -3.16
CA GLY A 212 37.90 -1.19 -4.49
C GLY A 212 37.55 0.09 -5.23
N PHE A 213 38.42 0.43 -6.17
CA PHE A 213 38.32 1.64 -6.98
C PHE A 213 38.50 1.29 -8.46
N LEU A 214 37.69 1.93 -9.30
CA LEU A 214 37.99 2.08 -10.72
C LEU A 214 38.31 3.54 -10.97
N ALA A 215 39.53 3.82 -11.38
CA ALA A 215 39.96 5.14 -11.81
C ALA A 215 40.51 5.09 -13.23
N TRP A 216 40.36 6.18 -13.96
CA TRP A 216 40.95 6.37 -15.28
C TRP A 216 41.97 7.50 -15.24
N GLU A 217 42.92 7.46 -16.18
CA GLU A 217 44.03 8.40 -16.30
C GLU A 217 45.01 8.43 -15.10
N GLY A 218 45.05 7.37 -14.29
CA GLY A 218 46.17 7.17 -13.35
C GLY A 218 47.44 6.67 -14.06
N ASP A 219 48.59 7.17 -13.62
CA ASP A 219 49.89 6.78 -14.15
C ASP A 219 50.96 6.64 -13.06
N ASN A 220 51.93 5.75 -13.25
CA ASN A 220 52.96 5.51 -12.25
C ASN A 220 53.97 6.67 -12.16
N SER A 221 53.98 7.59 -13.13
CA SER A 221 54.73 8.83 -13.09
C SER A 221 53.90 9.93 -12.39
N LEU A 222 54.41 11.15 -12.24
CA LEU A 222 53.62 12.29 -11.72
C LEU A 222 52.90 12.16 -10.36
N ASN A 223 53.24 11.16 -9.52
CA ASN A 223 52.69 10.85 -8.19
C ASN A 223 52.90 11.92 -7.07
N TYR A 224 52.98 13.20 -7.43
CA TYR A 224 53.24 14.31 -6.54
C TYR A 224 52.02 14.61 -5.68
N GLY A 225 52.13 14.44 -4.36
CA GLY A 225 51.04 14.74 -3.43
C GLY A 225 49.85 13.79 -3.55
N GLU A 226 50.07 12.65 -4.20
CA GLU A 226 49.04 11.66 -4.41
C GLU A 226 48.81 10.83 -3.15
N SER A 227 47.54 10.65 -2.78
CA SER A 227 47.18 9.73 -1.71
C SER A 227 45.73 9.31 -1.81
N LEU A 228 45.45 8.12 -1.31
CA LEU A 228 44.11 7.59 -1.09
C LEU A 228 43.99 7.23 0.38
N SER A 229 42.92 7.67 1.05
CA SER A 229 42.75 7.45 2.48
C SER A 229 41.30 7.20 2.86
N ILE A 230 41.10 6.43 3.94
CA ILE A 230 39.79 6.19 4.57
C ILE A 230 39.87 6.53 6.05
N ASN A 231 38.91 7.32 6.55
CA ASN A 231 38.90 7.85 7.93
C ASN A 231 40.23 8.52 8.34
N GLY A 232 40.91 9.15 7.37
CA GLY A 232 42.21 9.78 7.54
C GLY A 232 43.42 8.84 7.51
N ASN A 233 43.22 7.53 7.40
CA ASN A 233 44.29 6.54 7.27
C ASN A 233 44.63 6.29 5.80
N VAL A 234 45.90 6.44 5.43
CA VAL A 234 46.37 6.24 4.04
C VAL A 234 46.35 4.76 3.68
N LEU A 235 45.74 4.44 2.54
CA LEU A 235 45.66 3.10 1.98
C LEU A 235 46.90 2.80 1.12
N SER A 236 47.37 1.55 1.15
CA SER A 236 48.45 1.05 0.28
C SER A 236 48.44 -0.48 0.26
N ASN A 237 48.95 -1.09 -0.82
CA ASN A 237 49.11 -2.56 -0.95
C ASN A 237 50.45 -2.96 -1.62
N PRO A 238 51.62 -2.57 -1.06
CA PRO A 238 52.91 -2.82 -1.69
C PRO A 238 53.14 -4.31 -2.02
N PRO A 239 53.83 -4.62 -3.13
CA PRO A 239 54.59 -3.70 -3.97
C PRO A 239 53.79 -2.99 -5.07
N LEU A 240 52.49 -3.28 -5.22
CA LEU A 240 51.70 -2.81 -6.37
C LEU A 240 51.26 -1.35 -6.20
N ASN A 241 50.50 -1.04 -5.14
CA ASN A 241 50.07 0.33 -4.84
C ASN A 241 50.82 0.88 -3.63
N LEU A 242 51.61 1.94 -3.86
CA LEU A 242 52.37 2.61 -2.80
C LEU A 242 51.52 3.69 -2.15
N ALA A 243 51.82 4.03 -0.90
CA ALA A 243 51.03 5.02 -0.14
C ALA A 243 51.01 6.43 -0.75
N ASP A 244 52.02 6.74 -1.58
CA ASP A 244 52.19 8.00 -2.31
C ASP A 244 52.00 7.85 -3.83
N ASN A 245 51.41 6.74 -4.28
CA ASN A 245 51.14 6.44 -5.70
C ASN A 245 50.06 5.35 -5.80
N ALA A 246 48.80 5.74 -5.56
CA ALA A 246 47.64 4.86 -5.49
C ALA A 246 46.85 4.77 -6.82
N PHE A 247 47.14 5.66 -7.79
CA PHE A 247 46.55 5.75 -9.12
C PHE A 247 47.66 5.60 -10.17
N ASN A 248 48.22 4.40 -10.26
CA ASN A 248 49.51 4.15 -10.88
C ASN A 248 49.45 3.19 -12.08
N GLY A 249 48.28 2.97 -12.65
CA GLY A 249 48.10 2.10 -13.81
C GLY A 249 48.09 0.61 -13.46
N THR A 250 47.57 0.24 -12.28
CA THR A 250 47.65 -1.15 -11.79
C THR A 250 46.28 -1.85 -11.67
N ASN A 251 46.34 -3.18 -11.57
CA ASN A 251 45.17 -4.01 -11.36
C ASN A 251 45.47 -5.04 -10.27
N SER A 252 44.98 -4.78 -9.07
CA SER A 252 45.15 -5.63 -7.88
C SER A 252 44.56 -7.03 -8.03
N PHE A 253 43.49 -7.22 -8.82
CA PHE A 253 42.85 -8.54 -9.01
C PHE A 253 43.71 -9.51 -9.83
N THR A 254 44.53 -8.97 -10.73
CA THR A 254 45.44 -9.75 -11.59
C THR A 254 46.91 -9.58 -11.21
N ASN A 255 47.20 -8.74 -10.22
CA ASN A 255 48.55 -8.34 -9.82
C ASN A 255 49.37 -7.80 -11.02
N SER A 256 48.75 -6.96 -11.84
CA SER A 256 49.32 -6.39 -13.06
C SER A 256 49.71 -4.92 -12.84
N ASN A 257 50.86 -4.52 -13.41
CA ASN A 257 51.33 -3.13 -13.46
C ASN A 257 51.39 -2.57 -14.89
N THR A 258 50.64 -3.19 -15.80
CA THR A 258 50.53 -2.76 -17.19
C THR A 258 49.09 -2.44 -17.56
N PHE A 259 48.27 -2.05 -16.58
CA PHE A 259 46.89 -1.63 -16.80
C PHE A 259 46.87 -0.13 -17.11
N TYR A 260 47.62 0.26 -18.14
CA TYR A 260 47.98 1.66 -18.41
C TYR A 260 46.77 2.61 -18.48
N ASN A 261 46.93 3.80 -17.87
CA ASN A 261 45.93 4.87 -17.82
C ASN A 261 44.60 4.44 -17.15
N CYS A 262 44.65 3.43 -16.29
CA CYS A 262 43.51 2.90 -15.53
C CYS A 262 43.97 2.23 -14.24
N ASP A 263 43.17 2.30 -13.19
CA ASP A 263 43.42 1.61 -11.93
C ASP A 263 42.22 0.75 -11.58
N LEU A 264 42.45 -0.53 -11.31
CA LEU A 264 41.44 -1.47 -10.86
C LEU A 264 41.93 -2.16 -9.60
N ASP A 265 41.88 -1.42 -8.51
CA ASP A 265 42.57 -1.76 -7.28
C ASP A 265 41.64 -2.04 -6.12
N VAL A 266 42.14 -2.86 -5.20
CA VAL A 266 41.44 -3.24 -3.98
C VAL A 266 42.38 -3.16 -2.79
N TYR A 267 41.88 -2.56 -1.72
CA TYR A 267 42.61 -2.30 -0.49
C TYR A 267 41.87 -2.96 0.68
N ASN A 268 42.64 -3.59 1.56
CA ASN A 268 42.11 -4.02 2.86
C ASN A 268 41.91 -2.77 3.74
N ILE A 269 40.74 -2.66 4.37
CA ILE A 269 40.38 -1.55 5.27
C ILE A 269 39.99 -2.00 6.67
N GLN A 270 40.23 -3.28 7.00
CA GLN A 270 39.95 -3.85 8.31
C GLN A 270 40.49 -2.96 9.43
N ASP A 271 41.75 -2.54 9.36
CA ASP A 271 42.37 -1.72 10.42
C ASP A 271 42.12 -0.21 10.25
N ASN A 272 41.37 0.20 9.22
CA ASN A 272 41.10 1.60 8.91
C ASN A 272 39.64 2.00 9.17
N ILE A 273 38.81 1.07 9.63
CA ILE A 273 37.43 1.26 10.10
C ILE A 273 37.29 0.62 11.49
N GLN A 274 36.55 1.28 12.38
CA GLN A 274 36.34 0.83 13.76
C GLN A 274 34.95 0.23 13.96
N ILE A 275 34.87 -0.71 14.89
CA ILE A 275 33.59 -1.24 15.36
C ILE A 275 32.77 -0.08 15.98
N GLY A 276 31.54 0.08 15.53
CA GLY A 276 30.62 1.17 15.90
C GLY A 276 30.70 2.40 14.99
N ASP A 277 31.55 2.41 13.95
CA ASP A 277 31.52 3.47 12.94
C ASP A 277 30.18 3.45 12.20
N THR A 278 29.51 4.61 12.13
CA THR A 278 28.24 4.80 11.41
C THR A 278 28.40 5.41 10.02
N SER A 279 29.60 5.88 9.70
CA SER A 279 29.99 6.40 8.39
C SER A 279 31.50 6.25 8.18
N ALA A 280 31.95 6.28 6.93
CA ALA A 280 33.37 6.30 6.57
C ALA A 280 33.65 7.38 5.53
N THR A 281 34.75 8.11 5.70
CA THR A 281 35.16 9.18 4.78
C THR A 281 36.32 8.73 3.92
N ILE A 282 36.13 8.70 2.60
CA ILE A 282 37.17 8.48 1.61
C ILE A 282 37.71 9.83 1.16
N ARG A 283 39.03 10.01 1.23
CA ARG A 283 39.70 11.22 0.78
C ARG A 283 40.82 10.88 -0.18
N MET A 284 40.82 11.56 -1.32
CA MET A 284 41.81 11.41 -2.38
C MET A 284 42.49 12.75 -2.66
N THR A 285 43.78 12.72 -2.94
CA THR A 285 44.57 13.92 -3.25
C THR A 285 45.49 13.72 -4.44
N THR A 286 45.83 14.82 -5.10
CA THR A 286 46.92 14.94 -6.06
C THR A 286 47.46 16.36 -6.04
N GLY A 287 48.73 16.56 -6.40
CA GLY A 287 49.34 17.88 -6.50
C GLY A 287 50.40 18.18 -5.44
N ALA A 288 51.65 18.38 -5.87
CA ALA A 288 52.70 18.98 -5.06
C ALA A 288 53.74 19.73 -5.90
N PHE A 289 54.58 20.54 -5.25
CA PHE A 289 55.71 21.19 -5.91
C PHE A 289 56.89 20.22 -6.01
N ASP A 290 57.46 20.08 -7.21
CA ASP A 290 58.71 19.34 -7.41
C ASP A 290 59.91 20.09 -6.79
N SER A 291 61.08 19.44 -6.77
CA SER A 291 62.32 20.04 -6.24
C SER A 291 62.77 21.32 -6.94
N GLY A 292 62.25 21.60 -8.14
CA GLY A 292 62.46 22.83 -8.90
C GLY A 292 61.42 23.92 -8.63
N GLY A 293 60.46 23.68 -7.72
CA GLY A 293 59.38 24.60 -7.41
C GLY A 293 58.28 24.64 -8.48
N ILE A 294 58.20 23.65 -9.37
CA ILE A 294 57.14 23.55 -10.36
C ILE A 294 56.02 22.67 -9.82
N PHE A 295 54.78 23.17 -9.86
CA PHE A 295 53.62 22.42 -9.45
C PHE A 295 53.31 21.29 -10.45
N ARG A 296 53.24 20.06 -9.94
CA ARG A 296 52.87 18.83 -10.65
C ARG A 296 51.66 18.24 -9.98
N ALA A 297 50.72 17.75 -10.77
CA ALA A 297 49.57 16.98 -10.33
C ALA A 297 49.22 16.01 -11.45
N ASP A 298 48.62 14.90 -11.07
CA ASP A 298 48.08 13.92 -11.99
C ASP A 298 46.63 14.27 -12.38
N LEU A 299 46.13 13.66 -13.47
CA LEU A 299 44.72 13.72 -13.88
C LEU A 299 44.05 12.41 -13.48
N ILE A 300 43.27 12.42 -12.40
CA ILE A 300 42.62 11.19 -11.91
C ILE A 300 41.11 11.33 -12.13
N ILE A 301 40.51 10.35 -12.81
CA ILE A 301 39.07 10.30 -13.06
C ILE A 301 38.48 9.09 -12.34
N ILE A 302 37.82 9.31 -11.20
CA ILE A 302 37.20 8.24 -10.41
C ILE A 302 35.83 7.90 -11.00
N ASN A 303 35.60 6.61 -11.24
CA ASN A 303 34.37 6.13 -11.84
C ASN A 303 33.42 5.48 -10.85
N ASN A 304 33.95 4.59 -10.02
CA ASN A 304 33.14 3.87 -9.06
C ASN A 304 34.00 3.37 -7.89
N ILE A 305 33.30 3.10 -6.79
CA ILE A 305 33.85 2.62 -5.54
C ILE A 305 33.01 1.42 -5.12
N ILE A 306 33.65 0.35 -4.66
CA ILE A 306 32.93 -0.81 -4.11
C ILE A 306 33.45 -1.07 -2.72
N THR A 307 32.56 -1.21 -1.74
CA THR A 307 32.92 -1.55 -0.37
C THR A 307 32.31 -2.88 0.02
N VAL A 308 33.06 -3.67 0.77
CA VAL A 308 32.55 -4.84 1.49
C VAL A 308 32.85 -4.63 2.96
N LEU A 309 31.80 -4.45 3.75
CA LEU A 309 31.86 -4.16 5.18
C LEU A 309 30.99 -5.17 5.92
N ASN A 310 31.50 -5.76 7.01
CA ASN A 310 30.67 -6.61 7.86
C ASN A 310 29.78 -5.70 8.72
N SER A 311 28.65 -5.30 8.15
CA SER A 311 27.58 -4.60 8.84
C SER A 311 26.47 -5.58 9.19
N GLN A 312 25.98 -5.54 10.42
CA GLN A 312 24.81 -6.31 10.86
C GLN A 312 23.71 -5.31 11.26
N LEU A 313 22.73 -5.14 10.38
CA LEU A 313 21.52 -4.36 10.65
C LEU A 313 20.30 -5.17 10.20
N PRO A 314 19.19 -5.12 10.94
CA PRO A 314 17.91 -5.59 10.44
C PRO A 314 17.40 -4.69 9.30
N ASP A 315 16.37 -5.15 8.59
CA ASP A 315 15.66 -4.41 7.54
C ASP A 315 14.18 -4.79 7.58
N ALA A 316 13.46 -4.13 8.48
CA ALA A 316 12.04 -4.30 8.71
C ALA A 316 11.24 -3.75 7.54
N THR A 317 10.36 -4.57 7.00
CA THR A 317 9.31 -4.11 6.08
C THR A 317 7.98 -4.69 6.54
N ILE A 318 6.87 -4.08 6.14
CA ILE A 318 5.53 -4.51 6.54
C ILE A 318 4.60 -4.60 5.34
N THR A 319 3.66 -5.53 5.36
CA THR A 319 2.55 -5.59 4.41
C THR A 319 1.23 -5.79 5.15
N LEU A 320 0.17 -5.15 4.64
CA LEU A 320 -1.19 -5.54 4.98
C LEU A 320 -1.56 -6.79 4.17
N ASP A 321 -2.01 -7.84 4.86
CA ASP A 321 -2.39 -9.12 4.25
C ASP A 321 -3.89 -9.17 3.96
N ASP A 322 -4.72 -8.80 4.95
CA ASP A 322 -6.18 -8.73 4.83
C ASP A 322 -6.78 -7.72 5.82
N TYR A 323 -8.04 -7.32 5.60
CA TYR A 323 -8.79 -6.50 6.54
C TYR A 323 -10.28 -6.83 6.55
N ILE A 324 -10.90 -6.71 7.71
CA ILE A 324 -12.33 -6.96 7.92
C ILE A 324 -13.00 -5.68 8.42
N VAL A 325 -14.06 -5.28 7.70
CA VAL A 325 -14.95 -4.17 8.07
C VAL A 325 -16.38 -4.67 8.23
N ASN A 326 -17.10 -4.10 9.19
CA ASN A 326 -18.49 -4.47 9.49
C ASN A 326 -19.44 -3.30 9.22
N CYS A 327 -20.67 -3.60 8.79
CA CYS A 327 -21.71 -2.60 8.51
C CYS A 327 -22.00 -1.70 9.72
N GLY A 328 -21.89 -0.39 9.51
CA GLY A 328 -22.13 0.62 10.54
C GLY A 328 -21.08 0.65 11.65
N SER A 329 -19.95 -0.04 11.47
CA SER A 329 -18.86 -0.09 12.45
C SER A 329 -17.72 0.83 12.05
N LEU A 330 -17.14 1.52 13.03
CA LEU A 330 -15.88 2.25 12.90
C LEU A 330 -14.66 1.38 13.21
N VAL A 331 -14.89 0.10 13.48
CA VAL A 331 -13.85 -0.85 13.85
C VAL A 331 -13.38 -1.58 12.61
N VAL A 332 -12.05 -1.63 12.44
CA VAL A 332 -11.37 -2.40 11.38
C VAL A 332 -10.45 -3.42 12.05
N GLU A 333 -10.58 -4.68 11.67
CA GLU A 333 -9.64 -5.73 12.03
C GLU A 333 -8.66 -5.91 10.88
N LEU A 334 -7.36 -5.94 11.18
CA LEU A 334 -6.28 -6.01 10.20
C LEU A 334 -5.41 -7.23 10.47
N ASP A 335 -5.07 -7.95 9.42
CA ASP A 335 -4.00 -8.95 9.41
C ASP A 335 -2.81 -8.39 8.62
N TYR A 336 -1.61 -8.48 9.18
CA TYR A 336 -0.39 -7.93 8.59
C TYR A 336 0.79 -8.87 8.83
N THR A 337 1.84 -8.70 8.02
CA THR A 337 3.11 -9.42 8.17
C THR A 337 4.27 -8.44 8.18
N VAL A 338 5.18 -8.61 9.15
CA VAL A 338 6.48 -7.93 9.24
C VAL A 338 7.56 -8.86 8.72
N PHE A 339 8.51 -8.34 7.96
CA PHE A 339 9.58 -9.09 7.31
C PHE A 339 10.95 -8.56 7.72
N ASN A 340 11.95 -9.44 7.76
CA ASN A 340 13.36 -9.08 7.92
C ASN A 340 14.20 -9.76 6.82
N ILE A 341 13.87 -9.51 5.55
CA ILE A 341 14.38 -10.31 4.41
C ILE A 341 15.73 -9.81 3.90
N ASN A 342 15.86 -8.53 3.57
CA ASN A 342 17.06 -7.96 2.95
C ASN A 342 18.03 -7.41 4.01
N ALA A 343 18.23 -8.20 5.07
CA ALA A 343 18.88 -7.83 6.31
C ALA A 343 20.18 -8.59 6.56
N THR A 344 21.00 -8.07 7.48
CA THR A 344 22.23 -8.73 7.95
C THR A 344 22.26 -8.98 9.47
N ASP A 345 21.20 -8.58 10.18
CA ASP A 345 20.96 -8.91 11.59
C ASP A 345 19.49 -9.27 11.88
N VAL A 346 19.27 -9.81 13.07
CA VAL A 346 17.95 -10.10 13.63
C VAL A 346 17.21 -8.79 13.93
N LEU A 347 15.95 -8.68 13.51
CA LEU A 347 15.05 -7.62 13.94
C LEU A 347 14.53 -7.96 15.35
N PRO A 348 14.79 -7.14 16.38
CA PRO A 348 14.46 -7.50 17.75
C PRO A 348 12.95 -7.57 18.01
N ALA A 349 12.57 -8.39 18.97
CA ALA A 349 11.23 -8.36 19.56
C ALA A 349 10.94 -6.97 20.16
N ASN A 350 9.66 -6.62 20.23
CA ASN A 350 9.17 -5.32 20.65
C ASN A 350 9.54 -4.15 19.69
N THR A 351 9.88 -4.45 18.43
CA THR A 351 9.98 -3.42 17.39
C THR A 351 8.59 -2.82 17.19
N PRO A 352 8.42 -1.49 17.32
CA PRO A 352 7.11 -0.87 17.33
C PRO A 352 6.46 -0.86 15.95
N ILE A 353 5.13 -0.85 15.92
CA ILE A 353 4.34 -0.79 14.69
C ILE A 353 3.24 0.24 14.93
N ALA A 354 3.18 1.27 14.09
CA ALA A 354 2.17 2.32 14.15
C ALA A 354 1.17 2.21 13.00
N PHE A 355 -0.09 2.53 13.28
CA PHE A 355 -1.18 2.52 12.32
C PHE A 355 -1.82 3.90 12.25
N TYR A 356 -1.85 4.49 11.06
CA TYR A 356 -2.39 5.81 10.81
C TYR A 356 -3.58 5.74 9.84
N ALA A 357 -4.60 6.56 10.08
CA ALA A 357 -5.66 6.84 9.12
C ALA A 357 -5.60 8.32 8.72
N ASP A 358 -5.36 8.62 7.44
CA ASP A 358 -5.11 9.98 6.92
C ASP A 358 -4.08 10.77 7.76
N ASN A 359 -2.98 10.11 8.14
CA ASN A 359 -1.92 10.60 9.02
C ASN A 359 -2.29 10.79 10.51
N LEU A 360 -3.48 10.40 10.94
CA LEU A 360 -3.86 10.38 12.35
C LEU A 360 -3.53 9.02 12.95
N LEU A 361 -2.73 8.97 14.02
CA LEU A 361 -2.42 7.73 14.73
C LEU A 361 -3.70 7.14 15.34
N ILE A 362 -4.07 5.93 14.93
CA ILE A 362 -5.29 5.22 15.38
C ILE A 362 -4.98 3.96 16.18
N GLY A 363 -3.74 3.47 16.18
CA GLY A 363 -3.31 2.38 17.04
C GLY A 363 -1.83 2.08 16.91
N GLN A 364 -1.35 1.25 17.85
CA GLN A 364 0.02 0.77 17.88
C GLN A 364 0.06 -0.66 18.41
N THR A 365 1.06 -1.41 17.97
CA THR A 365 1.46 -2.69 18.56
C THR A 365 2.98 -2.85 18.42
N VAL A 366 3.50 -4.02 18.74
CA VAL A 366 4.92 -4.34 18.60
C VAL A 366 5.08 -5.77 18.07
N THR A 367 6.22 -6.06 17.45
CA THR A 367 6.62 -7.46 17.16
C THR A 367 6.73 -8.25 18.47
N GLN A 368 6.34 -9.52 18.46
CA GLN A 368 6.31 -10.38 19.64
C GLN A 368 7.61 -11.16 19.82
N ASN A 369 8.27 -11.53 18.72
CA ASN A 369 9.50 -12.30 18.72
C ASN A 369 10.60 -11.60 17.92
N ASP A 370 11.83 -12.04 18.16
CA ASP A 370 12.96 -11.73 17.31
C ASP A 370 12.73 -12.35 15.91
N ILE A 371 12.82 -11.54 14.86
CA ILE A 371 12.65 -11.99 13.47
C ILE A 371 14.05 -12.17 12.86
N ALA A 372 14.49 -13.42 12.72
CA ALA A 372 15.78 -13.72 12.11
C ALA A 372 15.86 -13.26 10.64
N VAL A 373 17.09 -13.07 10.13
CA VAL A 373 17.34 -12.73 8.72
C VAL A 373 16.64 -13.75 7.79
N GLY A 374 15.88 -13.24 6.83
CA GLY A 374 15.10 -14.03 5.87
C GLY A 374 13.73 -14.52 6.38
N ASN A 375 13.36 -14.22 7.64
CA ASN A 375 12.10 -14.65 8.23
C ASN A 375 11.08 -13.51 8.34
N THR A 376 9.87 -13.87 8.80
CA THR A 376 8.72 -12.98 8.95
C THR A 376 7.97 -13.27 10.25
N GLU A 377 7.13 -12.33 10.68
CA GLU A 377 6.15 -12.49 11.75
C GLU A 377 4.81 -11.90 11.33
N SER A 378 3.73 -12.68 11.44
CA SER A 378 2.37 -12.19 11.17
C SER A 378 1.66 -11.81 12.47
N GLY A 379 0.80 -10.81 12.39
CA GLY A 379 0.01 -10.30 13.51
C GLY A 379 -1.38 -9.83 13.09
N THR A 380 -2.23 -9.66 14.10
CA THR A 380 -3.59 -9.13 13.94
C THR A 380 -3.80 -7.97 14.90
N ILE A 381 -4.53 -6.94 14.49
CA ILE A 381 -4.92 -5.82 15.36
C ILE A 381 -6.34 -5.34 15.06
N ILE A 382 -7.05 -4.89 16.10
CA ILE A 382 -8.36 -4.26 15.99
C ILE A 382 -8.20 -2.76 16.25
N LEU A 383 -8.53 -1.94 15.26
CA LEU A 383 -8.40 -0.49 15.30
C LEU A 383 -9.78 0.18 15.29
N THR A 384 -9.91 1.32 15.99
CA THR A 384 -11.12 2.15 15.96
C THR A 384 -10.83 3.44 15.22
N VAL A 385 -11.52 3.64 14.10
CA VAL A 385 -11.39 4.83 13.25
C VAL A 385 -12.18 5.99 13.85
N PRO A 386 -11.59 7.18 14.00
CA PRO A 386 -12.31 8.36 14.48
C PRO A 386 -13.43 8.80 13.52
N ASP A 387 -14.61 9.12 14.08
CA ASP A 387 -15.78 9.62 13.34
C ASP A 387 -15.49 10.80 12.40
N SER A 388 -14.46 11.58 12.70
CA SER A 388 -14.09 12.79 11.94
C SER A 388 -13.50 12.51 10.56
N LEU A 389 -12.97 11.30 10.30
CA LEU A 389 -12.31 10.97 9.03
C LEU A 389 -13.29 10.60 7.92
N GLY A 390 -14.55 10.32 8.26
CA GLY A 390 -15.55 9.84 7.31
C GLY A 390 -15.39 8.36 6.97
N ALA A 391 -16.10 7.91 5.93
CA ALA A 391 -16.17 6.49 5.57
C ALA A 391 -15.01 6.00 4.69
N SER A 392 -14.22 6.89 4.08
CA SER A 392 -13.06 6.51 3.26
C SER A 392 -11.82 7.27 3.72
N PHE A 393 -10.73 6.55 3.91
CA PHE A 393 -9.45 7.07 4.39
C PHE A 393 -8.29 6.22 3.86
N THR A 394 -7.08 6.77 3.86
CA THR A 394 -5.85 6.01 3.62
C THR A 394 -5.36 5.42 4.95
N LEU A 395 -5.22 4.10 5.01
CA LEU A 395 -4.56 3.39 6.10
C LEU A 395 -3.07 3.24 5.78
N THR A 396 -2.22 3.70 6.69
CA THR A 396 -0.75 3.56 6.61
C THR A 396 -0.28 2.73 7.80
N LEU A 397 0.43 1.63 7.52
CA LEU A 397 1.13 0.79 8.49
C LEU A 397 2.61 1.12 8.42
N VAL A 398 3.24 1.36 9.56
CA VAL A 398 4.68 1.66 9.64
C VAL A 398 5.30 0.76 10.70
N VAL A 399 6.21 -0.13 10.29
CA VAL A 399 7.05 -0.87 11.24
C VAL A 399 8.23 0.00 11.68
N ASP A 400 8.76 -0.28 12.87
CA ASP A 400 9.74 0.54 13.58
C ASP A 400 9.30 2.00 13.84
N ASP A 401 8.00 2.28 13.91
CA ASP A 401 7.51 3.61 14.28
C ASP A 401 6.93 3.63 15.70
N ASP A 402 7.52 4.45 16.57
CA ASP A 402 7.07 4.67 17.95
C ASP A 402 5.73 5.41 18.10
N GLY A 403 5.04 5.69 16.99
CA GLY A 403 3.78 6.43 16.89
C GLY A 403 3.96 7.93 16.73
N SER A 404 5.20 8.41 16.64
CA SER A 404 5.53 9.80 16.37
C SER A 404 6.31 10.02 15.07
N GLY A 405 6.43 8.97 14.25
CA GLY A 405 7.21 8.97 13.01
C GLY A 405 8.71 8.81 13.24
N ASN A 406 9.13 8.29 14.39
CA ASN A 406 10.54 8.07 14.71
C ASN A 406 10.86 6.56 14.76
N GLY A 407 11.91 6.18 14.02
CA GLY A 407 12.61 4.90 14.10
C GLY A 407 13.17 4.61 15.49
N THR A 408 13.10 3.36 15.95
CA THR A 408 13.70 2.91 17.23
C THR A 408 14.84 1.92 17.03
N VAL A 409 14.85 1.22 15.91
CA VAL A 409 15.87 0.26 15.51
C VAL A 409 16.60 0.87 14.32
N ALA A 410 17.94 0.87 14.33
CA ALA A 410 18.67 1.28 13.15
C ALA A 410 18.55 0.17 12.09
N GLU A 411 18.19 0.54 10.87
CA GLU A 411 17.92 -0.39 9.79
C GLU A 411 18.83 -0.16 8.60
N ILE A 412 18.88 -1.14 7.69
CA ILE A 412 19.62 -0.98 6.44
C ILE A 412 19.00 0.11 5.56
N ASN A 413 17.67 0.17 5.53
CA ASN A 413 16.93 1.16 4.76
C ASN A 413 15.73 1.70 5.55
N GLU A 414 15.90 2.87 6.16
CA GLU A 414 14.86 3.56 6.95
C GLU A 414 13.65 4.04 6.12
N ASP A 415 13.69 3.91 4.78
CA ASP A 415 12.64 4.41 3.89
C ASP A 415 11.69 3.31 3.39
N ASN A 416 11.88 2.03 3.76
CA ASN A 416 11.07 0.89 3.28
C ASN A 416 10.08 0.33 4.31
N ASN A 417 9.94 0.97 5.48
CA ASN A 417 9.15 0.49 6.61
C ASN A 417 7.62 0.67 6.48
N THR A 418 7.14 1.19 5.35
CA THR A 418 5.76 1.67 5.20
C THR A 418 4.95 0.88 4.17
N ASN A 419 3.69 0.58 4.52
CA ASN A 419 2.68 0.05 3.61
C ASN A 419 1.41 0.89 3.66
N GLU A 420 0.82 1.22 2.52
CA GLU A 420 -0.38 2.05 2.42
C GLU A 420 -1.49 1.37 1.61
N THR A 421 -2.73 1.54 2.05
CA THR A 421 -3.92 1.10 1.33
C THR A 421 -5.10 2.04 1.56
N GLN A 422 -6.07 2.04 0.64
CA GLN A 422 -7.31 2.78 0.83
C GLN A 422 -8.37 1.87 1.46
N ILE A 423 -8.99 2.32 2.56
CA ILE A 423 -10.09 1.61 3.22
C ILE A 423 -11.40 2.39 3.01
N GLU A 424 -12.48 1.65 2.80
CA GLU A 424 -13.86 2.16 2.78
C GLU A 424 -14.69 1.40 3.81
N LEU A 425 -15.10 2.11 4.87
CA LEU A 425 -16.01 1.59 5.89
C LEU A 425 -17.40 1.41 5.30
N LEU A 426 -18.04 0.32 5.72
CA LEU A 426 -19.39 0.01 5.29
C LEU A 426 -20.40 0.83 6.08
N THR A 427 -21.13 1.73 5.43
CA THR A 427 -22.17 2.55 6.09
C THR A 427 -23.57 1.97 5.88
N ILE A 428 -24.43 2.08 6.88
CA ILE A 428 -25.86 1.74 6.76
C ILE A 428 -26.62 3.01 6.30
N PRO A 429 -27.43 2.93 5.23
CA PRO A 429 -28.28 4.05 4.82
C PRO A 429 -29.25 4.51 5.94
N PRO A 430 -29.68 5.78 5.94
CA PRO A 430 -30.67 6.25 6.91
C PRO A 430 -32.00 5.50 6.76
N ILE A 431 -32.68 5.29 7.90
CA ILE A 431 -33.96 4.57 7.99
C ILE A 431 -35.00 5.24 7.10
N GLN A 432 -35.67 4.47 6.24
CA GLN A 432 -36.78 4.95 5.42
C GLN A 432 -38.11 4.71 6.13
N ILE A 433 -38.95 5.74 6.25
CA ILE A 433 -40.22 5.68 6.98
C ILE A 433 -41.38 5.65 5.99
N PHE A 434 -42.24 4.64 6.10
CA PHE A 434 -43.47 4.46 5.33
C PHE A 434 -44.72 4.87 6.11
N PRO A 435 -45.85 5.13 5.42
CA PRO A 435 -47.11 5.46 6.06
C PRO A 435 -47.60 4.36 7.03
N SER A 436 -48.42 4.75 8.01
CA SER A 436 -49.06 3.79 8.90
C SER A 436 -50.11 2.96 8.14
N VAL A 437 -50.28 1.71 8.57
CA VAL A 437 -51.25 0.77 8.02
C VAL A 437 -52.33 0.49 9.04
N LEU A 438 -53.59 0.70 8.63
CA LEU A 438 -54.76 0.44 9.45
C LEU A 438 -55.23 -1.01 9.30
N GLY A 439 -55.45 -1.67 10.44
CA GLY A 439 -56.05 -2.99 10.54
C GLY A 439 -57.37 -2.95 11.30
N CYS A 440 -58.30 -3.83 10.93
CA CYS A 440 -59.58 -3.96 11.62
C CYS A 440 -59.41 -4.52 13.02
N ASP A 441 -59.95 -3.82 14.02
CA ASP A 441 -60.02 -4.32 15.40
C ASP A 441 -60.77 -5.67 15.44
N VAL A 442 -60.14 -6.67 16.04
CA VAL A 442 -60.72 -7.98 16.35
C VAL A 442 -60.97 -8.15 17.86
N GLY A 443 -60.86 -7.05 18.61
CA GLY A 443 -61.07 -6.95 20.05
C GLY A 443 -59.82 -6.44 20.78
N LEU A 444 -60.04 -5.70 21.87
CA LEU A 444 -58.99 -5.18 22.75
C LEU A 444 -57.98 -4.24 22.05
N ASN A 445 -58.37 -3.54 20.98
CA ASN A 445 -57.49 -2.73 20.13
C ASN A 445 -56.35 -3.56 19.50
N SER A 446 -56.68 -4.77 19.05
CA SER A 446 -55.76 -5.65 18.33
C SER A 446 -56.30 -5.93 16.93
N ALA A 447 -55.41 -5.98 15.95
CA ALA A 447 -55.69 -6.44 14.60
C ALA A 447 -54.61 -7.44 14.15
N VAL A 448 -54.95 -8.20 13.10
CA VAL A 448 -54.03 -9.13 12.44
C VAL A 448 -53.51 -8.49 11.15
N PHE A 449 -52.20 -8.49 10.97
CA PHE A 449 -51.48 -7.89 9.85
C PHE A 449 -50.64 -8.94 9.12
N ASP A 450 -50.63 -8.87 7.79
CA ASP A 450 -49.65 -9.55 6.95
C ASP A 450 -48.54 -8.55 6.61
N LEU A 451 -47.48 -8.56 7.41
CA LEU A 451 -46.35 -7.64 7.29
C LEU A 451 -45.57 -7.85 5.98
N GLU A 452 -45.53 -9.08 5.45
CA GLU A 452 -44.91 -9.36 4.15
C GLU A 452 -45.71 -8.74 3.02
N GLN A 453 -47.03 -8.89 3.03
CA GLN A 453 -47.91 -8.27 2.05
C GLN A 453 -47.86 -6.74 2.12
N ILE A 454 -47.87 -6.18 3.33
CA ILE A 454 -47.75 -4.73 3.55
C ILE A 454 -46.43 -4.23 2.95
N PHE A 455 -45.31 -4.83 3.33
CA PHE A 455 -44.00 -4.36 2.88
C PHE A 455 -43.81 -4.56 1.37
N SER A 456 -44.24 -5.70 0.82
CA SER A 456 -44.14 -5.98 -0.62
C SER A 456 -45.03 -5.10 -1.50
N SER A 457 -46.03 -4.43 -0.92
CA SER A 457 -46.83 -3.41 -1.62
C SER A 457 -46.08 -2.09 -1.83
N GLU A 458 -45.11 -1.80 -0.96
CA GLU A 458 -44.25 -0.60 -1.03
C GLU A 458 -42.95 -0.89 -1.80
N ILE A 459 -42.33 -2.05 -1.56
CA ILE A 459 -41.04 -2.43 -2.14
C ILE A 459 -41.08 -3.84 -2.72
N THR A 460 -40.67 -3.96 -3.98
CA THR A 460 -40.39 -5.25 -4.61
C THR A 460 -38.90 -5.56 -4.50
N THR A 461 -38.52 -6.58 -3.73
CA THR A 461 -37.12 -7.07 -3.62
C THR A 461 -37.06 -8.58 -3.76
N SER A 462 -35.94 -9.09 -4.28
CA SER A 462 -35.61 -10.53 -4.28
C SER A 462 -34.70 -10.94 -3.12
N GLU A 463 -34.24 -9.96 -2.34
CA GLU A 463 -33.36 -10.16 -1.20
C GLU A 463 -34.15 -10.61 0.03
N SER A 464 -33.45 -11.16 1.03
CA SER A 464 -34.07 -11.59 2.28
C SER A 464 -34.62 -10.40 3.07
N VAL A 465 -35.82 -10.55 3.60
CA VAL A 465 -36.54 -9.56 4.42
C VAL A 465 -36.82 -10.16 5.80
N SER A 466 -36.52 -9.44 6.86
CA SER A 466 -36.87 -9.81 8.24
C SER A 466 -37.49 -8.65 9.01
N PHE A 467 -38.35 -8.96 9.98
CA PHE A 467 -39.18 -7.99 10.70
C PHE A 467 -38.88 -8.01 12.21
N TYR A 468 -38.84 -6.83 12.81
CA TYR A 468 -38.50 -6.63 14.23
C TYR A 468 -39.40 -5.58 14.87
N LEU A 469 -39.55 -5.66 16.20
CA LEU A 469 -40.36 -4.71 16.98
C LEU A 469 -39.54 -3.58 17.61
N SER A 470 -38.21 -3.65 17.52
CA SER A 470 -37.31 -2.59 17.95
C SER A 470 -36.10 -2.50 17.01
N LEU A 471 -35.50 -1.31 16.93
CA LEU A 471 -34.29 -1.08 16.16
C LEU A 471 -33.08 -1.85 16.73
N GLU A 472 -33.02 -2.01 18.06
CA GLU A 472 -31.96 -2.73 18.75
C GLU A 472 -31.97 -4.22 18.37
N ASP A 473 -33.14 -4.85 18.39
CA ASP A 473 -33.35 -6.24 18.00
C ASP A 473 -32.94 -6.48 16.53
N LEU A 474 -33.28 -5.54 15.63
CA LEU A 474 -32.88 -5.58 14.23
C LEU A 474 -31.36 -5.53 14.05
N GLN A 475 -30.69 -4.64 14.78
CA GLN A 475 -29.24 -4.46 14.71
C GLN A 475 -28.49 -5.69 15.25
N GLN A 476 -29.01 -6.31 16.31
CA GLN A 476 -28.43 -7.53 16.92
C GLN A 476 -28.89 -8.83 16.25
N ASN A 477 -29.83 -8.77 15.29
CA ASN A 477 -30.53 -9.93 14.72
C ASN A 477 -31.17 -10.83 15.81
N GLN A 478 -31.83 -10.22 16.79
CA GLN A 478 -32.50 -10.92 17.89
C GLN A 478 -34.02 -10.71 17.79
N PHE A 479 -34.80 -11.61 18.38
CA PHE A 479 -36.26 -11.50 18.51
C PHE A 479 -37.01 -11.15 17.20
N GLU A 480 -36.59 -11.76 16.09
CA GLU A 480 -37.28 -11.64 14.80
C GLU A 480 -38.75 -12.10 14.91
N VAL A 481 -39.64 -11.40 14.22
CA VAL A 481 -41.05 -11.80 14.08
C VAL A 481 -41.13 -13.03 13.18
N LEU A 482 -41.39 -14.20 13.78
CA LEU A 482 -41.34 -15.49 13.08
C LEU A 482 -42.56 -15.82 12.21
N THR A 483 -43.66 -15.08 12.37
CA THR A 483 -44.91 -15.25 11.61
C THR A 483 -45.40 -13.90 11.10
N PRO A 484 -44.65 -13.24 10.20
CA PRO A 484 -44.99 -11.91 9.69
C PRO A 484 -46.30 -11.88 8.91
N GLU A 485 -46.72 -12.99 8.30
CA GLU A 485 -47.97 -13.13 7.54
C GLU A 485 -49.24 -13.12 8.41
N ASN A 486 -49.09 -13.29 9.73
CA ASN A 486 -50.20 -13.36 10.69
C ASN A 486 -49.80 -12.68 12.01
N PHE A 487 -49.21 -11.49 11.91
CA PHE A 487 -48.73 -10.72 13.05
C PHE A 487 -49.90 -10.05 13.78
N SER A 488 -49.95 -10.18 15.12
CA SER A 488 -50.93 -9.46 15.96
C SER A 488 -50.22 -8.42 16.81
N ASN A 489 -50.71 -7.18 16.78
CA ASN A 489 -50.11 -6.12 17.57
C ASN A 489 -50.35 -6.30 19.07
N THR A 490 -49.38 -5.89 19.90
CA THR A 490 -49.45 -5.93 21.37
C THR A 490 -49.65 -4.55 21.99
N VAL A 491 -49.41 -3.49 21.20
CA VAL A 491 -49.65 -2.09 21.53
C VAL A 491 -50.28 -1.41 20.31
N ASN A 492 -50.94 -0.27 20.50
CA ASN A 492 -51.55 0.49 19.40
C ASN A 492 -51.26 2.00 19.60
N PRO A 493 -50.53 2.67 18.69
CA PRO A 493 -49.85 2.13 17.50
C PRO A 493 -48.66 1.21 17.87
N GLN A 494 -48.28 0.32 16.96
CA GLN A 494 -47.05 -0.49 17.08
C GLN A 494 -46.12 -0.25 15.89
N THR A 495 -44.88 0.13 16.18
CA THR A 495 -43.84 0.31 15.16
C THR A 495 -43.23 -1.02 14.75
N ILE A 496 -43.06 -1.20 13.44
CA ILE A 496 -42.42 -2.34 12.80
C ILE A 496 -41.16 -1.84 12.09
N PHE A 497 -40.03 -2.51 12.34
CA PHE A 497 -38.77 -2.30 11.64
C PHE A 497 -38.53 -3.45 10.67
N VAL A 498 -38.14 -3.14 9.45
CA VAL A 498 -37.84 -4.13 8.40
C VAL A 498 -36.37 -4.04 8.03
N LYS A 499 -35.68 -5.18 8.03
CA LYS A 499 -34.31 -5.33 7.55
C LYS A 499 -34.34 -5.99 6.19
N VAL A 500 -33.78 -5.33 5.18
CA VAL A 500 -33.65 -5.88 3.83
C VAL A 500 -32.17 -6.05 3.51
N ALA A 501 -31.75 -7.26 3.15
CA ALA A 501 -30.37 -7.49 2.72
C ALA A 501 -30.06 -6.65 1.46
N SER A 502 -28.92 -5.98 1.47
CA SER A 502 -28.45 -5.11 0.37
C SER A 502 -26.92 -5.16 0.36
N PRO A 503 -26.30 -6.22 -0.22
CA PRO A 503 -24.87 -6.46 -0.11
C PRO A 503 -24.02 -5.25 -0.54
N PRO A 504 -22.96 -4.89 0.22
CA PRO A 504 -22.37 -5.66 1.32
C PRO A 504 -23.06 -5.51 2.69
N CYS A 505 -24.14 -4.73 2.80
CA CYS A 505 -24.86 -4.48 4.05
C CYS A 505 -26.36 -4.77 3.96
N TYR A 506 -27.18 -3.89 4.55
CA TYR A 506 -28.62 -3.98 4.62
C TYR A 506 -29.21 -2.58 4.74
N GLU A 507 -30.48 -2.48 4.38
CA GLU A 507 -31.30 -1.29 4.51
C GLU A 507 -32.33 -1.49 5.61
N ILE A 508 -32.75 -0.38 6.23
CA ILE A 508 -33.73 -0.39 7.30
C ILE A 508 -34.94 0.43 6.88
N TYR A 509 -36.12 -0.17 7.01
CA TYR A 509 -37.41 0.48 6.80
C TYR A 509 -38.22 0.48 8.09
N GLN A 510 -39.15 1.41 8.20
CA GLN A 510 -40.01 1.56 9.37
C GLN A 510 -41.43 1.93 8.95
N PHE A 511 -42.45 1.31 9.56
CA PHE A 511 -43.84 1.75 9.48
C PHE A 511 -44.56 1.44 10.80
N ASP A 512 -45.69 2.11 11.03
CA ASP A 512 -46.56 1.82 12.17
C ASP A 512 -47.76 0.98 11.71
N VAL A 513 -48.14 -0.01 12.51
CA VAL A 513 -49.46 -0.66 12.41
C VAL A 513 -50.39 -0.06 13.45
N GLU A 514 -51.58 0.30 12.99
CA GLU A 514 -52.61 0.99 13.76
C GLU A 514 -53.91 0.21 13.67
N VAL A 515 -54.68 0.20 14.77
CA VAL A 515 -55.98 -0.48 14.82
C VAL A 515 -57.11 0.53 14.67
N GLU A 516 -58.04 0.24 13.76
CA GLU A 516 -59.28 0.99 13.61
C GLU A 516 -60.51 0.11 13.90
N ASN A 517 -61.54 0.71 14.49
CA ASN A 517 -62.80 0.03 14.73
C ASN A 517 -63.51 -0.22 13.39
N CYS A 518 -63.66 -1.49 12.99
CA CYS A 518 -64.35 -1.87 11.76
C CYS A 518 -65.86 -2.07 11.96
N PRO A 519 -66.70 -1.94 10.91
CA PRO A 519 -68.15 -2.06 11.07
C PRO A 519 -68.53 -3.46 11.57
N PRO A 520 -69.44 -3.58 12.56
CA PRO A 520 -69.84 -4.87 13.08
C PRO A 520 -70.69 -5.64 12.07
N PHE A 521 -70.63 -6.98 12.11
CA PHE A 521 -71.49 -7.83 11.28
C PHE A 521 -72.82 -8.09 11.99
N ILE A 522 -73.90 -7.56 11.40
CA ILE A 522 -75.25 -7.66 11.96
C ILE A 522 -76.01 -8.82 11.28
N PRO A 523 -76.38 -9.88 12.01
CA PRO A 523 -77.10 -11.02 11.42
C PRO A 523 -78.55 -10.66 11.07
N GLU A 524 -79.10 -11.34 10.06
CA GLU A 524 -80.49 -11.11 9.61
C GLU A 524 -81.53 -11.87 10.46
N GLY A 525 -81.09 -12.79 11.34
CA GLY A 525 -81.98 -13.50 12.23
C GLY A 525 -81.27 -14.25 13.35
N PHE A 526 -82.06 -14.62 14.37
CA PHE A 526 -81.61 -15.39 15.54
C PHE A 526 -82.79 -16.20 16.11
N SER A 527 -82.48 -17.21 16.92
CA SER A 527 -83.45 -18.20 17.43
C SER A 527 -83.34 -18.44 18.92
N PRO A 528 -84.11 -17.72 19.76
CA PRO A 528 -84.10 -17.92 21.21
C PRO A 528 -84.87 -19.19 21.62
N ASN A 529 -84.30 -20.36 21.34
CA ASN A 529 -84.91 -21.69 21.58
C ASN A 529 -84.13 -22.53 22.62
N ASP A 530 -83.11 -21.95 23.25
CA ASP A 530 -82.24 -22.56 24.25
C ASP A 530 -81.42 -23.76 23.71
N ASP A 531 -81.10 -23.77 22.42
CA ASP A 531 -80.28 -24.82 21.79
C ASP A 531 -78.77 -24.52 21.77
N THR A 532 -78.36 -23.39 22.37
CA THR A 532 -77.01 -22.81 22.44
C THR A 532 -76.51 -22.13 21.16
N TYR A 533 -77.27 -22.17 20.06
CA TYR A 533 -76.90 -21.57 18.78
C TYR A 533 -77.83 -20.40 18.44
N ASN A 534 -77.26 -19.19 18.29
CA ASN A 534 -78.01 -17.98 17.94
C ASN A 534 -79.19 -17.67 18.90
N ASP A 535 -79.08 -18.03 20.19
CA ASP A 535 -80.13 -17.80 21.19
C ASP A 535 -80.43 -16.32 21.49
N TRP A 536 -79.56 -15.43 21.04
CA TRP A 536 -79.67 -14.00 21.22
C TRP A 536 -79.16 -13.29 19.97
N PHE A 537 -79.48 -12.00 19.86
CA PHE A 537 -79.08 -11.18 18.71
C PHE A 537 -77.59 -10.83 18.77
N ASN A 538 -76.76 -11.82 18.42
CA ASN A 538 -75.30 -11.77 18.51
C ASN A 538 -74.68 -11.05 17.31
N ILE A 539 -74.57 -9.73 17.43
CA ILE A 539 -73.87 -8.87 16.47
C ILE A 539 -72.36 -9.04 16.66
N GLN A 540 -71.67 -9.60 15.65
CA GLN A 540 -70.23 -9.88 15.74
C GLN A 540 -69.42 -8.57 15.66
N GLY A 541 -68.39 -8.43 16.48
CA GLY A 541 -67.58 -7.22 16.57
C GLY A 541 -68.29 -6.05 17.26
N LEU A 542 -69.44 -6.27 17.91
CA LEU A 542 -70.14 -5.21 18.62
C LEU A 542 -69.70 -5.10 20.08
N TYR A 543 -69.62 -6.23 20.78
CA TYR A 543 -69.53 -6.30 22.24
C TYR A 543 -68.09 -6.17 22.78
N ASP A 544 -67.12 -6.28 21.89
CA ASP A 544 -65.68 -6.32 22.11
C ASP A 544 -64.93 -5.13 21.48
N ILE A 545 -65.54 -4.44 20.51
CA ILE A 545 -64.98 -3.27 19.82
C ILE A 545 -65.74 -1.99 20.21
N PHE A 546 -67.08 -2.02 20.14
CA PHE A 546 -67.93 -0.87 20.45
C PHE A 546 -68.57 -1.02 21.84
N GLU A 547 -67.76 -1.09 22.89
CA GLU A 547 -68.25 -1.36 24.25
C GLU A 547 -69.24 -0.31 24.79
N ASN A 548 -69.25 0.89 24.21
CA ASN A 548 -70.16 1.98 24.58
C ASN A 548 -71.42 2.05 23.69
N HIS A 549 -71.71 1.02 22.90
CA HIS A 549 -72.87 1.01 21.98
C HIS A 549 -74.21 1.05 22.71
N GLU A 550 -75.25 1.50 22.00
CA GLU A 550 -76.65 1.42 22.40
C GLU A 550 -77.45 0.69 21.31
N LEU A 551 -78.19 -0.34 21.71
CA LEU A 551 -79.06 -1.14 20.83
C LEU A 551 -80.53 -0.90 21.19
N LEU A 552 -81.28 -0.33 20.25
CA LEU A 552 -82.72 -0.08 20.37
C LEU A 552 -83.49 -1.02 19.45
N ILE A 553 -84.45 -1.78 19.97
CA ILE A 553 -85.32 -2.66 19.17
C ILE A 553 -86.76 -2.18 19.21
N PHE A 554 -87.39 -2.18 18.04
CA PHE A 554 -88.76 -1.74 17.79
C PHE A 554 -89.60 -2.87 17.20
N ASN A 555 -90.87 -2.92 17.59
CA ASN A 555 -91.83 -3.81 16.93
C ASN A 555 -92.29 -3.25 15.56
N ARG A 556 -93.10 -4.03 14.82
CA ARG A 556 -93.65 -3.63 13.51
C ARG A 556 -94.47 -2.33 13.47
N TYR A 557 -94.87 -1.81 14.65
CA TYR A 557 -95.65 -0.58 14.79
C TYR A 557 -94.79 0.61 15.20
N GLY A 558 -93.45 0.46 15.26
CA GLY A 558 -92.53 1.52 15.67
C GLY A 558 -92.47 1.77 17.18
N THR A 559 -92.99 0.86 18.01
CA THR A 559 -92.88 0.98 19.48
C THR A 559 -91.55 0.38 19.94
N LEU A 560 -90.78 1.13 20.75
CA LEU A 560 -89.57 0.64 21.43
C LEU A 560 -89.93 -0.47 22.42
N ILE A 561 -89.34 -1.65 22.24
CA ILE A 561 -89.59 -2.84 23.06
C ILE A 561 -88.35 -3.34 23.80
N PHE A 562 -87.16 -2.97 23.33
CA PHE A 562 -85.91 -3.27 24.00
C PHE A 562 -84.91 -2.14 23.85
N GLU A 563 -84.14 -1.89 24.90
CA GLU A 563 -83.01 -0.97 24.95
C GLU A 563 -81.88 -1.68 25.71
N GLY A 564 -80.75 -1.86 25.04
CA GLY A 564 -79.59 -2.60 25.55
C GLY A 564 -78.27 -1.91 25.27
N ASP A 565 -77.24 -2.44 25.90
CA ASP A 565 -75.85 -2.01 25.86
C ASP A 565 -74.95 -3.26 25.98
N ASN A 566 -73.65 -3.07 26.16
CA ASN A 566 -72.70 -4.18 26.27
C ASN A 566 -72.99 -5.19 27.40
N SER A 567 -73.68 -4.75 28.46
CA SER A 567 -74.08 -5.59 29.60
C SER A 567 -75.47 -6.24 29.43
N LYS A 568 -76.22 -5.84 28.40
CA LYS A 568 -77.61 -6.24 28.16
C LYS A 568 -77.80 -6.64 26.68
N PRO A 569 -77.34 -7.83 26.27
CA PRO A 569 -77.65 -8.38 24.96
C PRO A 569 -79.13 -8.70 24.82
N TRP A 570 -79.66 -8.67 23.59
CA TRP A 570 -81.07 -8.96 23.33
C TRP A 570 -81.32 -10.45 23.08
N ASP A 571 -81.96 -11.11 24.03
CA ASP A 571 -82.34 -12.54 23.99
C ASP A 571 -83.79 -12.77 23.49
N GLY A 572 -84.35 -11.80 22.76
CA GLY A 572 -85.74 -11.85 22.29
C GLY A 572 -86.79 -11.45 23.34
N LYS A 573 -86.39 -11.00 24.54
CA LYS A 573 -87.32 -10.51 25.58
C LYS A 573 -87.42 -8.99 25.57
N ALA A 574 -88.59 -8.46 25.91
CA ALA A 574 -88.78 -7.00 26.04
C ALA A 574 -88.36 -6.48 27.42
N ASN A 575 -87.67 -5.35 27.47
CA ASN A 575 -87.37 -4.59 28.70
C ASN A 575 -87.93 -3.16 28.70
N ARG A 576 -88.67 -2.79 27.63
CA ARG A 576 -89.42 -1.55 27.45
C ARG A 576 -90.85 -1.86 26.98
N GLY A 577 -91.73 -0.88 27.06
CA GLY A 577 -93.14 -1.00 26.65
C GLY A 577 -94.10 -1.48 27.77
N LEU A 578 -95.41 -1.30 27.54
CA LEU A 578 -96.46 -1.54 28.56
C LEU A 578 -96.86 -3.02 28.72
N ASN A 579 -96.70 -3.82 27.65
CA ASN A 579 -97.14 -5.21 27.59
C ASN A 579 -95.95 -6.08 27.16
N ASN A 580 -95.59 -7.10 27.95
CA ASN A 580 -94.51 -8.09 27.72
C ASN A 580 -93.13 -7.83 28.35
N LEU A 581 -93.02 -6.93 29.33
CA LEU A 581 -91.80 -6.79 30.17
C LEU A 581 -91.33 -8.15 30.72
N GLY A 582 -90.10 -8.53 30.38
CA GLY A 582 -89.45 -9.78 30.77
C GLY A 582 -89.93 -11.05 30.06
N LYS A 583 -90.84 -10.95 29.08
CA LYS A 583 -91.37 -12.11 28.33
C LYS A 583 -90.75 -12.23 26.96
N LEU A 584 -90.60 -13.47 26.49
CA LEU A 584 -90.22 -13.78 25.12
C LEU A 584 -91.26 -13.21 24.15
N LEU A 585 -90.78 -12.50 23.14
CA LEU A 585 -91.63 -11.84 22.15
C LEU A 585 -92.11 -12.85 21.08
N PRO A 586 -93.20 -12.57 20.35
CA PRO A 586 -93.66 -13.46 19.28
C PRO A 586 -92.67 -13.54 18.10
N VAL A 587 -92.67 -14.68 17.40
CA VAL A 587 -91.99 -14.84 16.09
C VAL A 587 -92.37 -13.70 15.14
N GLY A 588 -91.37 -13.11 14.49
CA GLY A 588 -91.58 -12.03 13.54
C GLY A 588 -90.36 -11.16 13.29
N THR A 589 -90.54 -10.19 12.41
CA THR A 589 -89.52 -9.17 12.10
C THR A 589 -89.58 -8.02 13.09
N TYR A 590 -88.42 -7.68 13.63
CA TYR A 590 -88.19 -6.53 14.49
C TYR A 590 -87.25 -5.56 13.78
N TYR A 591 -87.34 -4.29 14.14
CA TYR A 591 -86.49 -3.23 13.59
C TYR A 591 -85.51 -2.77 14.66
N TYR A 592 -84.27 -2.45 14.28
CA TYR A 592 -83.29 -1.97 15.23
C TYR A 592 -82.72 -0.61 14.81
N ILE A 593 -82.31 0.18 15.82
CA ILE A 593 -81.39 1.30 15.68
C ILE A 593 -80.18 0.96 16.56
N LEU A 594 -79.01 0.89 15.94
CA LEU A 594 -77.75 0.60 16.61
C LEU A 594 -76.87 1.85 16.58
N ASN A 595 -76.63 2.44 17.75
CA ASN A 595 -75.73 3.56 17.93
C ASN A 595 -74.39 3.02 18.43
N LEU A 596 -73.36 3.01 17.57
CA LEU A 596 -72.03 2.52 17.96
C LEU A 596 -71.29 3.49 18.90
N ASN A 597 -71.76 4.74 18.99
CA ASN A 597 -71.16 5.82 19.79
C ASN A 597 -69.68 6.06 19.51
N ASP A 598 -69.27 5.80 18.26
CA ASP A 598 -67.94 6.05 17.72
C ASP A 598 -67.99 7.27 16.77
N PRO A 599 -67.04 8.23 16.84
CA PRO A 599 -67.02 9.41 15.97
C PRO A 599 -67.04 9.13 14.47
N ASN A 600 -66.53 7.96 14.06
CA ASN A 600 -66.41 7.56 12.66
C ASN A 600 -67.69 6.92 12.11
N TYR A 601 -68.65 6.59 12.97
CA TYR A 601 -69.85 5.85 12.60
C TYR A 601 -71.16 6.61 12.85
N LYS A 602 -72.08 6.52 11.89
CA LYS A 602 -73.48 6.95 12.07
C LYS A 602 -74.32 5.79 12.61
N SER A 603 -75.46 6.12 13.22
CA SER A 603 -76.46 5.13 13.64
C SER A 603 -76.86 4.20 12.50
N ILE A 604 -76.77 2.90 12.74
CA ILE A 604 -77.14 1.86 11.78
C ILE A 604 -78.61 1.47 12.03
N GLN A 605 -79.39 1.32 10.95
CA GLN A 605 -80.80 0.96 11.03
C GLN A 605 -81.07 -0.26 10.17
N GLY A 606 -81.86 -1.19 10.67
CA GLY A 606 -82.18 -2.40 9.92
C GLY A 606 -83.30 -3.21 10.55
N TRP A 607 -83.40 -4.45 10.12
CA TRP A 607 -84.36 -5.41 10.64
C TRP A 607 -83.66 -6.72 10.99
N VAL A 608 -84.26 -7.47 11.89
CA VAL A 608 -83.84 -8.82 12.28
C VAL A 608 -85.07 -9.70 12.44
N TYR A 609 -84.98 -10.93 11.93
CA TYR A 609 -86.05 -11.91 12.05
C TYR A 609 -85.81 -12.83 13.25
N MET A 610 -86.78 -12.91 14.15
CA MET A 610 -86.73 -13.79 15.31
C MET A 610 -87.66 -14.99 15.11
N ASN A 611 -87.13 -16.20 15.28
CA ASN A 611 -87.86 -17.46 15.13
C ASN A 611 -87.34 -18.53 16.09
N TYR A 612 -88.19 -19.31 16.74
CA TYR A 612 -87.78 -20.29 17.76
C TYR A 612 -88.65 -21.54 17.74
#